data_AF-A0A521L9I3-F1
#
_entry.id   AF-A0A521L9I3-F1
#
_cell.length_a   1.000
_cell.length_b   1.000
_cell.length_c   1.000
_cell.angle_alpha   90.00
_cell.angle_beta   90.00
_cell.angle_gamma   90.00
#
_symmetry.space_group_name_H-M   'P 1'
#
loop_
_entity.id
_entity.type
_entity.pdbx_description
1 polymer ?
#
loop_
_entity_poly.entity_id
_entity_poly.type
_entity_poly.pdbx_seq_one_letter_code
_entity_poly.pdbx_strand_id
1 'polypeptide(L)'
;MAVNRDKPSRWKRDIAQSVDMYNDWFMKFAPKAFRETRIQTTKDVEAALYSTGNLTNIQPTTIRKHPEILPTLRMSTCPPLAVDRLIGLAGVSTNIVKCMELEKKLPARMSVAAADPDIFVWLSRKNQPATETEIHRAATIVADRLCGAVANPIIRNAQEKRQLAAIKAWLEARSYKQLPGGDGVKYE
;
A
#
# COMPACT_ATOMS: atom_id res chain seq x y z
N MET A 1 -24.86 28.55 14.19
CA MET A 1 -24.35 27.97 15.46
C MET A 1 -22.93 27.47 15.20
N ALA A 2 -21.90 28.14 15.72
CA ALA A 2 -20.50 27.78 15.46
C ALA A 2 -20.17 26.42 16.12
N VAL A 3 -19.62 25.49 15.35
CA VAL A 3 -19.17 24.17 15.83
C VAL A 3 -17.95 24.39 16.70
N ASN A 4 -18.10 24.40 18.04
CA ASN A 4 -17.12 24.37 19.13
C ASN A 4 -15.74 25.06 18.94
N ARG A 5 -15.53 25.86 17.90
CA ARG A 5 -14.25 26.45 17.48
C ARG A 5 -13.72 27.43 18.52
N ASP A 6 -14.63 28.05 19.25
CA ASP A 6 -14.41 29.04 20.30
C ASP A 6 -14.49 28.43 21.72
N LYS A 7 -14.62 27.09 21.87
CA LYS A 7 -14.81 26.44 23.17
C LYS A 7 -13.79 25.33 23.45
N PRO A 8 -12.49 25.66 23.63
CA PRO A 8 -11.43 24.67 23.88
C PRO A 8 -11.66 23.75 25.08
N SER A 9 -12.37 24.22 26.10
CA SER A 9 -12.74 23.42 27.28
C SER A 9 -13.58 22.18 26.94
N ARG A 10 -14.27 22.18 25.79
CA ARG A 10 -15.11 21.07 25.32
C ARG A 10 -14.35 20.10 24.42
N TRP A 11 -13.19 20.48 23.88
CA TRP A 11 -12.46 19.69 22.89
C TRP A 11 -11.96 18.35 23.43
N LYS A 12 -11.55 18.28 24.70
CA LYS A 12 -11.04 17.02 25.27
C LYS A 12 -12.07 15.88 25.16
N ARG A 13 -13.34 16.18 25.43
CA ARG A 13 -14.44 15.22 25.32
C ARG A 13 -14.72 14.87 23.85
N ASP A 14 -14.78 15.87 22.99
CA ASP A 14 -15.03 15.68 21.55
C ASP A 14 -13.91 14.85 20.90
N ILE A 15 -12.65 15.08 21.28
CA ILE A 15 -11.48 14.31 20.84
C ILE A 15 -11.60 12.86 21.30
N ALA A 16 -11.89 12.62 22.58
CA ALA A 16 -12.07 11.25 23.09
C ALA A 16 -13.16 10.50 22.32
N GLN A 17 -14.32 11.12 22.12
CA GLN A 17 -15.42 10.53 21.33
C GLN A 17 -15.03 10.28 19.87
N SER A 18 -14.26 11.18 19.25
CA SER A 18 -13.74 10.97 17.89
C SER A 18 -12.76 9.81 17.82
N VAL A 19 -11.90 9.65 18.83
CA VAL A 19 -10.94 8.54 18.92
C VAL A 19 -11.67 7.22 19.13
N ASP A 20 -12.63 7.15 20.04
CA ASP A 20 -13.45 5.96 20.29
C ASP A 20 -14.22 5.56 19.02
N MET A 21 -14.84 6.53 18.35
CA MET A 21 -15.52 6.31 17.08
C MET A 21 -14.59 5.77 15.99
N TYR A 22 -13.33 6.22 15.94
CA TYR A 22 -12.33 5.65 15.04
C TYR A 22 -11.96 4.23 15.43
N ASN A 23 -11.62 4.01 16.70
CA ASN A 23 -11.17 2.73 17.24
C ASN A 23 -12.21 1.62 17.04
N ASP A 24 -13.48 1.88 17.35
CA ASP A 24 -14.58 0.92 17.20
C ASP A 24 -14.74 0.43 15.77
N TRP A 25 -14.53 1.31 14.80
CA TRP A 25 -14.58 0.98 13.39
C TRP A 25 -13.30 0.28 12.94
N PHE A 26 -12.13 0.76 13.38
CA PHE A 26 -10.85 0.19 13.02
C PHE A 26 -10.77 -1.29 13.45
N MET A 27 -11.20 -1.60 14.68
CA MET A 27 -11.22 -2.96 15.21
C MET A 27 -12.14 -3.91 14.42
N LYS A 28 -13.15 -3.39 13.72
CA LYS A 28 -14.05 -4.19 12.87
C LYS A 28 -13.57 -4.31 11.43
N PHE A 29 -13.02 -3.23 10.88
CA PHE A 29 -12.66 -3.12 9.47
C PHE A 29 -11.26 -3.65 9.17
N ALA A 30 -10.28 -3.31 10.01
CA ALA A 30 -8.88 -3.63 9.76
C ALA A 30 -8.61 -5.14 9.67
N PRO A 31 -9.11 -6.01 10.59
CA PRO A 31 -8.84 -7.45 10.51
C PRO A 31 -9.31 -8.09 9.20
N LYS A 32 -10.48 -7.67 8.69
CA LYS A 32 -11.01 -8.14 7.42
C LYS A 32 -10.12 -7.68 6.25
N ALA A 33 -9.78 -6.39 6.22
CA ALA A 33 -8.92 -5.82 5.18
C ALA A 33 -7.55 -6.50 5.14
N PHE A 34 -6.90 -6.72 6.29
CA PHE A 34 -5.63 -7.43 6.38
C PHE A 34 -5.76 -8.90 5.95
N ARG A 35 -6.82 -9.61 6.35
CA ARG A 35 -7.01 -11.02 5.98
C ARG A 35 -7.21 -11.19 4.48
N GLU A 36 -8.06 -10.38 3.88
CA GLU A 36 -8.33 -10.41 2.43
C GLU A 36 -7.07 -10.05 1.64
N THR A 37 -6.38 -8.98 2.05
CA THR A 37 -5.13 -8.55 1.41
C THR A 37 -4.06 -9.62 1.52
N ARG A 38 -3.88 -10.24 2.70
CA ARG A 38 -2.87 -11.28 2.94
C ARG A 38 -3.02 -12.47 2.01
N ILE A 39 -4.26 -12.93 1.79
CA ILE A 39 -4.53 -14.05 0.88
C ILE A 39 -4.07 -13.71 -0.54
N GLN A 40 -4.35 -12.49 -1.00
CA GLN A 40 -3.97 -12.07 -2.35
C GLN A 40 -2.44 -11.85 -2.45
N THR A 41 -1.84 -11.14 -1.49
CA THR A 41 -0.41 -10.83 -1.52
C THR A 41 0.46 -12.07 -1.40
N THR A 42 0.04 -13.10 -0.64
CA THR A 42 0.76 -14.39 -0.63
C THR A 42 0.80 -15.03 -2.01
N LYS A 43 -0.34 -15.06 -2.73
CA LYS A 43 -0.40 -15.60 -4.09
C LYS A 43 0.49 -14.82 -5.06
N ASP A 44 0.46 -13.49 -4.95
CA ASP A 44 1.26 -12.61 -5.82
C ASP A 44 2.76 -12.81 -5.58
N VAL A 45 3.18 -13.02 -4.32
CA VAL A 45 4.57 -13.32 -3.96
C VAL A 45 5.00 -14.70 -4.46
N GLU A 46 4.17 -15.74 -4.30
CA GLU A 46 4.44 -17.09 -4.82
C GLU A 46 4.62 -17.07 -6.35
N ALA A 47 3.73 -16.38 -7.07
CA ALA A 47 3.82 -16.22 -8.52
C ALA A 47 5.08 -15.45 -8.95
N ALA A 48 5.45 -14.41 -8.21
CA ALA A 48 6.67 -13.64 -8.46
C ALA A 48 7.93 -14.47 -8.22
N LEU A 49 7.98 -15.28 -7.16
CA LEU A 49 9.10 -16.20 -6.91
C LEU A 49 9.21 -17.27 -7.99
N TYR A 50 8.08 -17.85 -8.42
CA TYR A 50 8.07 -18.83 -9.51
C TYR A 50 8.59 -18.24 -10.83
N SER A 51 8.09 -17.07 -11.23
CA SER A 51 8.48 -16.40 -12.50
C SER A 51 9.93 -15.89 -12.52
N THR A 52 10.51 -15.60 -11.36
CA THR A 52 11.89 -15.11 -11.23
C THR A 52 12.90 -16.20 -10.87
N GLY A 53 12.46 -17.46 -10.73
CA GLY A 53 13.31 -18.55 -10.23
C GLY A 53 13.86 -18.24 -8.83
N ASN A 54 12.99 -17.86 -7.89
CA ASN A 54 13.33 -17.46 -6.53
C ASN A 54 14.32 -16.28 -6.49
N LEU A 55 14.02 -15.23 -7.27
CA LEU A 55 14.85 -14.03 -7.43
C LEU A 55 16.25 -14.26 -8.01
N THR A 56 16.55 -15.46 -8.51
CA THR A 56 17.86 -15.74 -9.15
C THR A 56 17.92 -15.28 -10.61
N ASN A 57 16.78 -15.05 -11.25
CA ASN A 57 16.68 -14.67 -12.67
C ASN A 57 15.83 -13.40 -12.88
N ILE A 58 16.30 -12.28 -12.35
CA ILE A 58 15.66 -10.96 -12.52
C ILE A 58 16.30 -10.24 -13.71
N GLN A 59 15.83 -10.59 -14.92
CA GLN A 59 16.26 -9.96 -16.17
C GLN A 59 15.22 -8.94 -16.67
N PRO A 60 15.62 -7.93 -17.46
CA PRO A 60 14.66 -6.98 -18.06
C PRO A 60 13.57 -7.67 -18.88
N THR A 61 13.88 -8.80 -19.50
CA THR A 61 12.91 -9.63 -20.24
C THR A 61 11.88 -10.28 -19.32
N THR A 62 12.29 -10.76 -18.14
CA THR A 62 11.40 -11.30 -17.11
C THR A 62 10.47 -10.21 -16.57
N ILE A 63 11.02 -9.05 -16.20
CA ILE A 63 10.22 -7.90 -15.74
C ILE A 63 9.26 -7.43 -16.83
N ARG A 64 9.66 -7.50 -18.11
CA ARG A 64 8.78 -7.14 -19.23
C ARG A 64 7.58 -8.06 -19.41
N LYS A 65 7.79 -9.37 -19.19
CA LYS A 65 6.73 -10.37 -19.28
C LYS A 65 5.81 -10.35 -18.05
N HIS A 66 6.36 -9.98 -16.90
CA HIS A 66 5.66 -10.01 -15.61
C HIS A 66 5.85 -8.68 -14.83
N PRO A 67 5.30 -7.54 -15.31
CA PRO A 67 5.40 -6.27 -14.59
C PRO A 67 4.80 -6.31 -13.18
N GLU A 68 3.84 -7.19 -12.94
CA GLU A 68 3.17 -7.41 -11.65
C GLU A 68 4.10 -7.88 -10.53
N ILE A 69 5.33 -8.31 -10.82
CA ILE A 69 6.30 -8.72 -9.80
C ILE A 69 6.96 -7.52 -9.11
N LEU A 70 6.83 -6.32 -9.65
CA LEU A 70 7.53 -5.12 -9.17
C LEU A 70 7.26 -4.81 -7.69
N PRO A 71 6.01 -4.88 -7.16
CA PRO A 71 5.75 -4.71 -5.74
C PRO A 71 6.50 -5.74 -4.88
N THR A 72 6.52 -7.01 -5.30
CA THR A 72 7.26 -8.09 -4.62
C THR A 72 8.76 -7.80 -4.60
N LEU A 73 9.33 -7.39 -5.73
CA LEU A 73 10.75 -7.02 -5.83
C LEU A 73 11.10 -5.85 -4.91
N ARG A 74 10.24 -4.82 -4.83
CA ARG A 74 10.44 -3.67 -3.94
C ARG A 74 10.41 -4.06 -2.46
N MET A 75 9.54 -4.98 -2.07
CA MET A 75 9.47 -5.46 -0.68
C MET A 75 10.61 -6.43 -0.34
N SER A 76 11.28 -6.94 -1.37
CA SER A 76 12.43 -7.85 -1.29
C SER A 76 13.77 -7.13 -1.12
N THR A 77 13.83 -5.80 -1.18
CA THR A 77 15.08 -5.02 -0.98
C THR A 77 15.33 -4.70 0.49
N CYS A 78 16.59 -4.42 0.86
CA CYS A 78 16.95 -3.88 2.18
C CYS A 78 17.48 -2.44 2.05
N PRO A 79 16.79 -1.42 2.61
CA PRO A 79 15.46 -1.48 3.21
C PRO A 79 14.34 -1.68 2.16
N PRO A 80 13.11 -2.07 2.56
CA PRO A 80 11.97 -2.14 1.65
C PRO A 80 11.77 -0.81 0.91
N LEU A 81 11.63 -0.88 -0.41
CA LEU A 81 11.62 0.32 -1.24
C LEU A 81 10.20 0.87 -1.41
N ALA A 82 9.96 2.08 -0.93
CA ALA A 82 8.72 2.81 -1.19
C ALA A 82 8.58 3.14 -2.69
N VAL A 83 7.34 3.28 -3.19
CA VAL A 83 7.05 3.55 -4.63
C VAL A 83 7.78 4.82 -5.06
N ASP A 84 7.61 5.89 -4.27
CA ASP A 84 8.17 7.21 -4.56
C ASP A 84 9.70 7.20 -4.51
N ARG A 85 10.29 6.34 -3.66
CA ARG A 85 11.74 6.19 -3.58
C ARG A 85 12.29 5.42 -4.78
N LEU A 86 11.58 4.41 -5.28
CA LEU A 86 11.92 3.75 -6.54
C LEU A 86 11.81 4.73 -7.72
N ILE A 87 10.75 5.54 -7.77
CA ILE A 87 10.55 6.58 -8.80
C ILE A 87 11.75 7.52 -8.82
N GLY A 88 12.16 8.04 -7.66
CA GLY A 88 13.31 8.93 -7.54
C GLY A 88 14.64 8.28 -7.93
N LEU A 89 14.87 7.02 -7.53
CA LEU A 89 16.12 6.29 -7.85
C LEU A 89 16.21 5.89 -9.33
N ALA A 90 15.08 5.54 -9.95
CA ALA A 90 15.04 5.13 -11.34
C ALA A 90 14.96 6.33 -12.32
N GLY A 91 14.70 7.54 -11.83
CA GLY A 91 14.54 8.73 -12.66
C GLY A 91 13.34 8.66 -13.61
N VAL A 92 12.32 7.85 -13.27
CA VAL A 92 11.11 7.63 -14.08
C VAL A 92 9.94 8.42 -13.51
N SER A 93 8.90 8.66 -14.31
CA SER A 93 7.72 9.36 -13.82
C SER A 93 6.85 8.49 -12.90
N THR A 94 6.11 9.12 -12.00
CA THR A 94 5.21 8.45 -11.05
C THR A 94 4.17 7.55 -11.74
N ASN A 95 3.71 7.97 -12.92
CA ASN A 95 2.71 7.24 -13.70
C ASN A 95 3.26 5.93 -14.26
N ILE A 96 4.56 5.86 -14.56
CA ILE A 96 5.20 4.66 -15.09
C ILE A 96 5.18 3.54 -14.04
N VAL A 97 5.61 3.86 -12.82
CA VAL A 97 5.63 2.87 -11.72
C VAL A 97 4.21 2.48 -11.32
N LYS A 98 3.28 3.44 -11.26
CA LYS A 98 1.87 3.14 -10.99
C LYS A 98 1.21 2.28 -12.08
N CYS A 99 1.50 2.50 -13.36
CA CYS A 99 1.03 1.64 -14.46
C CYS A 99 1.57 0.20 -14.35
N MET A 100 2.82 0.04 -13.92
CA MET A 100 3.38 -1.30 -13.76
C MET A 100 2.75 -2.06 -12.60
N GLU A 101 2.52 -1.39 -11.46
CA GLU A 101 1.98 -2.04 -10.27
C GLU A 101 0.46 -2.22 -10.31
N LEU A 102 -0.28 -1.24 -10.85
CA LEU A 102 -1.73 -1.23 -10.86
C LEU A 102 -2.32 -1.75 -12.18
N GLU A 103 -1.70 -1.41 -13.31
CA GLU A 103 -2.22 -1.74 -14.64
C GLU A 103 -1.51 -2.91 -15.33
N LYS A 104 -0.44 -3.45 -14.72
CA LYS A 104 0.36 -4.56 -15.24
C LYS A 104 0.87 -4.32 -16.68
N LYS A 105 1.25 -3.08 -17.01
CA LYS A 105 1.75 -2.66 -18.33
C LYS A 105 3.05 -1.87 -18.22
N LEU A 106 3.94 -1.96 -19.22
CA LEU A 106 5.28 -1.36 -19.20
C LEU A 106 5.49 -0.25 -20.23
N PRO A 107 6.33 0.75 -19.89
CA PRO A 107 7.15 1.49 -20.84
C PRO A 107 8.61 1.00 -20.84
N ALA A 108 9.35 1.36 -21.89
CA ALA A 108 10.65 0.80 -22.21
C ALA A 108 11.81 1.39 -21.37
N ARG A 109 12.42 0.51 -20.54
CA ARG A 109 13.76 0.53 -19.88
C ARG A 109 13.76 0.83 -18.37
N MET A 110 14.40 -0.07 -17.60
CA MET A 110 14.73 0.07 -16.18
C MET A 110 15.96 -0.79 -15.81
N SER A 111 16.73 -0.36 -14.81
CA SER A 111 17.85 -1.09 -14.19
C SER A 111 17.40 -1.88 -12.95
N VAL A 112 18.14 -2.96 -12.61
CA VAL A 112 17.76 -3.93 -11.57
C VAL A 112 18.15 -3.46 -10.17
N ALA A 113 17.27 -3.63 -9.18
CA ALA A 113 17.52 -3.31 -7.76
C ALA A 113 18.07 -4.53 -6.98
N ALA A 114 18.85 -4.29 -5.92
CA ALA A 114 19.51 -5.31 -5.10
C ALA A 114 18.55 -5.93 -4.06
N ALA A 115 18.51 -7.27 -3.99
CA ALA A 115 17.70 -8.04 -3.05
C ALA A 115 18.34 -8.11 -1.64
N ASP A 116 17.50 -8.28 -0.60
CA ASP A 116 17.88 -8.39 0.81
C ASP A 116 18.59 -9.73 1.12
N PRO A 117 19.89 -9.73 1.43
CA PRO A 117 20.65 -10.97 1.65
C PRO A 117 20.25 -11.71 2.93
N ASP A 118 19.57 -11.07 3.89
CA ASP A 118 19.13 -11.70 5.14
C ASP A 118 17.78 -12.43 4.98
N ILE A 119 16.94 -11.97 4.05
CA ILE A 119 15.69 -12.65 3.69
C ILE A 119 15.96 -13.75 2.66
N PHE A 120 16.80 -13.45 1.67
CA PHE A 120 17.13 -14.36 0.58
C PHE A 120 18.52 -14.95 0.79
N VAL A 121 18.68 -15.69 1.89
CA VAL A 121 19.96 -16.26 2.36
C VAL A 121 20.69 -17.12 1.34
N TRP A 122 19.96 -17.69 0.37
CA TRP A 122 20.54 -18.49 -0.71
C TRP A 122 21.23 -17.64 -1.79
N LEU A 123 20.89 -16.35 -1.95
CA LEU A 123 21.55 -15.47 -2.92
C LEU A 123 23.03 -15.23 -2.57
N SER A 124 23.37 -15.37 -1.29
CA SER A 124 24.75 -15.30 -0.79
C SER A 124 25.52 -16.62 -0.97
N ARG A 125 24.82 -17.74 -1.20
CA ARG A 125 25.41 -19.07 -1.35
C ARG A 125 25.66 -19.34 -2.83
N LYS A 126 26.93 -19.30 -3.26
CA LYS A 126 27.30 -19.76 -4.61
C LYS A 126 27.03 -21.27 -4.72
N ASN A 127 26.18 -21.66 -5.66
CA ASN A 127 25.91 -23.05 -6.08
C ASN A 127 25.11 -23.95 -5.11
N GLN A 128 24.27 -23.39 -4.23
CA GLN A 128 23.28 -24.18 -3.50
C GLN A 128 21.88 -23.65 -3.78
N PRO A 129 20.93 -24.51 -4.22
CA PRO A 129 19.55 -24.10 -4.39
C PRO A 129 18.92 -23.77 -3.04
N ALA A 130 17.96 -22.84 -3.07
CA ALA A 130 17.14 -22.53 -1.90
C ALA A 130 16.36 -23.78 -1.45
N THR A 131 16.31 -24.02 -0.15
CA THR A 131 15.46 -25.08 0.40
C THR A 131 14.00 -24.63 0.44
N GLU A 132 13.06 -25.57 0.41
CA GLU A 132 11.61 -25.27 0.43
C GLU A 132 11.19 -24.46 1.67
N THR A 133 11.82 -24.74 2.81
CA THR A 133 11.59 -24.01 4.07
C THR A 133 12.11 -22.57 4.02
N GLU A 134 13.27 -22.34 3.39
CA GLU A 134 13.82 -21.00 3.18
C GLU A 134 12.95 -20.18 2.22
N ILE A 135 12.50 -20.79 1.11
CA ILE A 135 11.58 -20.16 0.15
C ILE A 135 10.29 -19.78 0.86
N HIS A 136 9.68 -20.71 1.61
CA HIS A 136 8.43 -20.46 2.33
C HIS A 136 8.58 -19.35 3.38
N ARG A 137 9.70 -19.30 4.10
CA ARG A 137 9.99 -18.25 5.08
C ARG A 137 10.14 -16.88 4.41
N ALA A 138 10.95 -16.79 3.36
CA ALA A 138 11.13 -15.55 2.61
C ALA A 138 9.80 -15.07 2.00
N ALA A 139 9.04 -15.98 1.38
CA ALA A 139 7.72 -15.70 0.84
C ALA A 139 6.77 -15.14 1.91
N THR A 140 6.75 -15.74 3.10
CA THR A 140 5.90 -15.29 4.22
C THR A 140 6.28 -13.88 4.69
N ILE A 141 7.58 -13.58 4.84
CA ILE A 141 8.06 -12.26 5.26
C ILE A 141 7.72 -11.19 4.22
N VAL A 142 7.96 -11.48 2.94
CA VAL A 142 7.68 -10.54 1.84
C VAL A 142 6.17 -10.33 1.67
N ALA A 143 5.38 -11.40 1.80
CA ALA A 143 3.92 -11.33 1.77
C ALA A 143 3.36 -10.48 2.91
N ASP A 144 3.94 -10.55 4.11
CA ASP A 144 3.52 -9.72 5.25
C ASP A 144 3.83 -8.23 5.02
N ARG A 145 5.03 -7.92 4.51
CA ARG A 145 5.42 -6.55 4.12
C ARG A 145 4.50 -5.99 3.03
N LEU A 146 4.22 -6.79 2.01
CA LEU A 146 3.33 -6.41 0.91
C LEU A 146 1.90 -6.22 1.40
N CYS A 147 1.43 -7.09 2.31
CA CYS A 147 0.12 -6.97 2.93
C CYS A 147 -0.04 -5.63 3.66
N GLY A 148 0.96 -5.23 4.48
CA GLY A 148 0.95 -3.92 5.13
C GLY A 148 0.92 -2.76 4.14
N ALA A 149 1.74 -2.82 3.08
CA ALA A 149 1.80 -1.78 2.05
C ALA A 149 0.48 -1.59 1.29
N VAL A 150 -0.28 -2.66 1.07
CA VAL A 150 -1.57 -2.64 0.34
C VAL A 150 -2.75 -2.34 1.27
N ALA A 151 -2.79 -2.95 2.46
CA ALA A 151 -3.91 -2.79 3.39
C ALA A 151 -3.98 -1.38 4.00
N ASN A 152 -2.83 -0.75 4.27
CA ASN A 152 -2.78 0.57 4.91
C ASN A 152 -3.49 1.66 4.07
N PRO A 153 -3.24 1.80 2.75
CA PRO A 153 -4.01 2.70 1.88
C PRO A 153 -5.51 2.38 1.83
N ILE A 154 -5.91 1.11 1.84
CA ILE A 154 -7.32 0.69 1.84
C ILE A 154 -8.02 1.21 3.10
N ILE A 155 -7.41 0.98 4.27
CA ILE A 155 -7.94 1.45 5.56
C ILE A 155 -8.02 2.98 5.58
N ARG A 156 -6.97 3.67 5.13
CA ARG A 156 -6.95 5.14 5.06
C ARG A 156 -8.07 5.69 4.17
N ASN A 157 -8.21 5.17 2.96
CA ASN A 157 -9.22 5.66 2.01
C ASN A 157 -10.65 5.34 2.49
N ALA A 158 -10.85 4.20 3.14
CA ALA A 158 -12.13 3.86 3.76
C ALA A 158 -12.46 4.76 4.96
N GLN A 159 -11.45 5.11 5.77
CA GLN A 159 -11.58 6.04 6.88
C GLN A 159 -11.93 7.46 6.38
N GLU A 160 -11.28 7.94 5.33
CA GLU A 160 -11.56 9.25 4.72
C GLU A 160 -12.99 9.32 4.19
N LYS A 161 -13.43 8.33 3.41
CA LYS A 161 -14.82 8.24 2.93
C LYS A 161 -15.83 8.24 4.07
N ARG A 162 -15.56 7.47 5.14
CA ARG A 162 -16.40 7.42 6.33
C ARG A 162 -16.48 8.77 7.03
N GLN A 163 -15.34 9.44 7.21
CA GLN A 163 -15.26 10.74 7.86
C GLN A 163 -16.04 11.80 7.08
N LEU A 164 -15.86 11.85 5.75
CA LEU A 164 -16.60 12.75 4.88
C LEU A 164 -18.11 12.47 4.90
N ALA A 165 -18.51 11.20 4.94
CA ALA A 165 -19.93 10.82 5.06
C ALA A 165 -20.53 11.28 6.40
N ALA A 166 -19.80 11.13 7.51
CA ALA A 166 -20.26 11.59 8.82
C ALA A 166 -20.41 13.12 8.88
N ILE A 167 -19.44 13.86 8.32
CA ILE A 167 -19.50 15.33 8.20
C ILE A 167 -20.68 15.74 7.32
N LYS A 168 -20.86 15.08 6.17
CA LYS A 168 -21.97 15.33 5.26
C LYS A 168 -23.32 15.14 5.95
N ALA A 169 -23.55 14.01 6.62
CA ALA A 169 -24.80 13.75 7.33
C ALA A 169 -25.06 14.80 8.43
N TRP A 170 -24.02 15.20 9.16
CA TRP A 170 -24.11 16.23 10.19
C TRP A 170 -24.48 17.62 9.63
N LEU A 171 -23.97 17.96 8.44
CA LEU A 171 -24.26 19.20 7.71
C LEU A 171 -25.66 19.18 7.10
N GLU A 172 -26.06 18.09 6.44
CA GLU A 172 -27.39 17.95 5.83
C GLU A 172 -28.51 18.03 6.87
N ALA A 173 -28.30 17.46 8.06
CA ALA A 173 -29.23 17.59 9.20
C ALA A 173 -29.43 19.04 9.67
N ARG A 174 -28.55 19.97 9.24
CA ARG A 174 -28.62 21.41 9.52
C ARG A 174 -28.93 22.22 8.27
N SER A 175 -29.52 21.58 7.26
CA SER A 175 -29.95 22.19 6.01
C SER A 175 -28.81 22.73 5.12
N TYR A 176 -27.57 22.32 5.37
CA TYR A 176 -26.49 22.59 4.43
C TYR A 176 -26.59 21.64 3.23
N LYS A 177 -26.29 22.16 2.02
CA LYS A 177 -26.31 21.39 0.78
C LYS A 177 -24.88 21.16 0.27
N GLN A 178 -24.58 19.93 -0.13
CA GLN A 178 -23.32 19.60 -0.79
C GLN A 178 -23.30 20.21 -2.19
N LEU A 179 -22.25 20.97 -2.51
CA LEU A 179 -22.01 21.49 -3.86
C LEU A 179 -21.16 20.51 -4.69
N PRO A 180 -21.33 20.47 -6.02
CA PRO A 180 -20.43 19.72 -6.91
C PRO A 180 -19.00 20.29 -6.83
N GLY A 181 -18.00 19.42 -7.04
CA GLY A 181 -16.61 19.87 -7.12
C GLY A 181 -16.43 20.77 -8.34
N GLY A 182 -16.07 22.04 -8.12
CA GLY A 182 -15.91 23.05 -9.17
C GLY A 182 -16.82 24.28 -9.02
N ASP A 183 -17.95 24.15 -8.33
CA ASP A 183 -18.92 25.24 -8.09
C ASP A 183 -18.67 25.99 -6.77
N GLY A 184 -17.41 26.08 -6.35
CA GLY A 184 -17.04 26.81 -5.13
C GLY A 184 -17.32 28.30 -5.30
N VAL A 185 -18.07 28.90 -4.37
CA VAL A 185 -18.24 30.35 -4.25
C VAL A 185 -16.85 30.97 -4.19
N LYS A 186 -16.50 31.79 -5.19
CA LYS A 186 -15.31 32.63 -5.15
C LYS A 186 -15.56 33.70 -4.08
N TYR A 187 -14.79 33.67 -3.01
CA TYR A 187 -14.74 34.79 -2.08
C TYR A 187 -13.89 35.87 -2.75
N GLU A 188 -14.49 37.04 -2.98
CA GLU A 188 -13.75 38.27 -3.33
C GLU A 188 -12.88 38.75 -2.17
#